data_AF-A0A2V8STF8-F1
#
_entry.id   AF-A0A2V8STF8-F1
#
_cell.length_a   1.000
_cell.length_b   1.000
_cell.length_c   1.000
_cell.angle_alpha   90.00
_cell.angle_beta   90.00
_cell.angle_gamma   90.00
#
_symmetry.space_group_name_H-M   'P 1'
#
loop_
_entity.id
_entity.type
_entity.pdbx_description
1 polymer ?
#
loop_
_entity_poly.entity_id
_entity_poly.type
_entity_poly.pdbx_seq_one_letter_code
_entity_poly.pdbx_strand_id
1 'polypeptide(L)' 'MTDYFSAKTFLLLRQDTLETTGPITEPVTEKYSDYRSVDGVMIPFTRVSNTASMGDTVTRLREVKFDVAVPAGAFRRQTK' A
#
# COMPACT_ATOMS: atom_id res chain seq x y z
N MET A 1 -5.42 -14.62 1.02
CA MET A 1 -4.80 -13.42 1.61
C MET A 1 -4.73 -13.62 3.10
N THR A 2 -3.60 -13.29 3.71
CA THR A 2 -3.37 -13.38 5.15
C THR A 2 -2.76 -12.09 5.65
N ASP A 3 -3.39 -11.46 6.64
CA ASP A 3 -2.96 -10.19 7.19
C ASP A 3 -2.40 -10.37 8.60
N TYR A 4 -1.30 -9.67 8.90
CA TYR A 4 -0.61 -9.73 10.18
C TYR A 4 -0.63 -8.36 10.82
N PHE A 5 -1.37 -8.24 11.93
CA PHE A 5 -1.53 -6.99 12.67
C PHE A 5 -0.67 -6.95 13.93
N SER A 6 -0.24 -5.75 14.31
CA SER A 6 0.34 -5.49 15.62
C SER A 6 -0.71 -5.69 16.71
N ALA A 7 -0.45 -6.58 17.68
CA ALA A 7 -1.35 -6.77 18.83
C ALA A 7 -1.39 -5.55 19.79
N LYS A 8 -0.47 -4.59 19.63
CA LYS A 8 -0.38 -3.38 20.48
C LYS A 8 -1.09 -2.18 19.87
N THR A 9 -0.94 -2.01 18.56
CA THR A 9 -1.38 -0.80 17.84
C THR A 9 -2.49 -1.09 16.84
N PHE A 10 -2.79 -2.36 16.59
CA PHE A 10 -3.74 -2.82 15.57
C PHE A 10 -3.41 -2.38 14.13
N LEU A 11 -2.18 -1.90 13.90
CA LEU A 11 -1.70 -1.53 12.56
C LEU A 11 -1.27 -2.77 11.77
N LEU A 12 -1.54 -2.79 10.47
CA LEU A 12 -1.09 -3.84 9.55
C LEU A 12 0.43 -3.81 9.42
N LEU A 13 1.11 -4.93 9.67
CA LEU A 13 2.58 -5.01 9.56
C LEU A 13 3.01 -5.76 8.31
N ARG A 14 2.22 -6.77 7.92
CA ARG A 14 2.48 -7.60 6.73
C ARG A 14 1.18 -8.10 6.13
N GLN A 15 1.19 -8.29 4.83
CA GLN A 15 0.16 -9.00 4.08
C GLN A 15 0.81 -10.01 3.14
N ASP A 16 0.28 -11.24 3.13
CA ASP A 16 0.69 -12.29 2.20
C ASP A 16 -0.48 -12.59 1.24
N THR A 17 -0.25 -12.46 -0.07
CA THR A 17 -1.26 -12.65 -1.13
C THR A 17 -0.73 -13.57 -2.23
N LEU A 18 -1.64 -14.02 -3.11
CA LEU A 18 -1.29 -14.57 -4.42
C LEU A 18 -1.79 -13.57 -5.45
N GLU A 19 -0.90 -13.05 -6.29
CA GLU A 19 -1.27 -12.16 -7.39
C GLU A 19 -1.17 -12.90 -8.72
N THR A 20 -2.09 -12.60 -9.63
CA THR A 20 -2.12 -13.19 -10.97
C THR A 20 -1.95 -12.11 -12.02
N THR A 21 -0.86 -12.18 -12.78
CA THR A 21 -0.56 -11.28 -13.89
C THR A 21 -0.41 -12.10 -15.16
N GLY A 22 -1.42 -12.02 -16.05
CA GLY A 22 -1.47 -12.87 -17.24
C GLY A 22 -1.56 -14.36 -16.87
N PRO A 23 -0.68 -15.24 -17.40
CA PRO A 23 -0.70 -16.67 -17.10
C PRO A 23 0.03 -17.03 -15.79
N ILE A 24 0.66 -16.06 -15.11
CA ILE A 24 1.51 -16.30 -13.94
C ILE A 24 0.74 -15.96 -12.68
N THR A 25 0.67 -16.91 -11.74
CA THR A 25 0.24 -16.68 -10.35
C THR A 25 1.43 -16.88 -9.43
N GLU A 26 1.75 -15.89 -8.61
CA GLU A 26 2.88 -15.96 -7.69
C GLU A 26 2.55 -15.38 -6.30
N PRO A 27 3.23 -15.85 -5.24
CA PRO A 27 3.08 -15.26 -3.92
C PRO A 27 3.69 -13.87 -3.87
N VAL A 28 2.98 -12.95 -3.22
CA VAL A 28 3.43 -11.60 -2.94
C VAL A 28 3.44 -11.40 -1.43
N THR A 29 4.54 -10.86 -0.92
CA THR A 29 4.66 -10.45 0.48
C THR A 29 4.81 -8.94 0.55
N GLU A 30 3.88 -8.26 1.19
CA GLU A 30 3.97 -6.82 1.45
C GLU A 30 4.26 -6.55 2.92
N LYS A 31 5.24 -5.68 3.21
CA LYS A 31 5.58 -5.21 4.55
C LYS A 31 5.34 -3.71 4.66
N TYR A 32 4.74 -3.31 5.78
CA TYR A 32 4.33 -1.94 6.05
C TYR A 32 5.08 -1.38 7.26
N SER A 33 5.70 -0.22 7.09
CA SER A 33 6.52 0.42 8.12
C SER A 33 6.52 1.94 8.02
N ASP A 34 7.22 2.60 8.96
CA ASP A 34 7.25 4.06 9.09
C ASP A 34 5.83 4.64 9.21
N TYR A 35 5.07 4.12 10.16
CA TYR A 35 3.71 4.59 10.42
C TYR A 35 3.73 5.98 11.03
N ARG A 36 3.00 6.91 10.40
CA ARG A 36 2.87 8.30 10.87
C ARG A 36 1.40 8.67 10.99
N SER A 37 1.09 9.50 11.98
CA SER A 37 -0.23 10.12 12.08
C SER A 37 -0.32 11.28 11.09
N VAL A 38 -1.28 11.21 10.17
CA VAL A 38 -1.60 12.28 9.22
C VAL A 38 -3.06 12.60 9.41
N ASP A 39 -3.34 13.82 9.89
CA ASP A 39 -4.71 14.29 10.17
C ASP A 39 -5.53 13.31 11.04
N GLY A 40 -4.87 12.65 12.00
CA GLY A 40 -5.50 11.70 12.93
C GLY A 40 -5.56 10.25 12.45
N VAL A 41 -5.13 9.95 11.23
CA VAL A 41 -5.09 8.59 10.66
C VAL A 41 -3.66 8.07 10.62
N MET A 42 -3.45 6.86 11.12
CA MET A 42 -2.14 6.20 11.05
C MET A 42 -1.92 5.58 9.66
N ILE A 43 -0.91 6.06 8.94
CA ILE A 43 -0.60 5.65 7.56
C ILE A 43 0.84 5.14 7.48
N PRO A 44 1.11 4.01 6.79
CA PRO A 44 2.47 3.56 6.53
C PRO A 44 3.12 4.43 5.46
N PHE A 45 4.26 5.05 5.78
CA PHE A 45 5.02 5.82 4.80
C PHE A 45 5.97 4.95 3.97
N THR A 46 6.19 3.70 4.38
CA THR A 46 6.98 2.73 3.62
C THR A 46 6.19 1.45 3.41
N ARG A 47 6.13 1.00 2.15
CA ARG A 47 5.66 -0.32 1.75
C ARG A 47 6.76 -1.02 0.96
N VAL A 48 7.10 -2.24 1.36
CA VAL A 48 8.00 -3.12 0.61
C VAL A 48 7.18 -4.29 0.08
N SER A 49 6.99 -4.37 -1.23
CA SER A 49 6.38 -5.51 -1.90
C SER A 49 7.47 -6.41 -2.45
N ASN A 50 7.39 -7.71 -2.19
CA ASN A 50 8.33 -8.70 -2.65
C ASN A 50 7.62 -9.78 -3.47
N THR A 51 8.14 -10.05 -4.66
CA THR A 51 7.78 -11.21 -5.49
C THR A 51 9.05 -11.97 -5.89
N ALA A 52 8.91 -13.23 -6.29
CA ALA A 52 10.05 -14.01 -6.79
C ALA A 52 10.57 -13.46 -8.13
N SER A 53 9.67 -12.92 -8.97
CA SER A 53 9.99 -12.41 -10.30
C SER A 53 10.68 -11.04 -10.29
N MET A 54 10.32 -10.13 -9.37
CA MET A 54 10.79 -8.74 -9.35
C MET A 54 11.69 -8.41 -8.15
N GLY A 55 11.75 -9.27 -7.14
CA GLY A 55 12.44 -8.96 -5.88
C GLY A 55 11.72 -7.86 -5.11
N ASP A 56 12.47 -7.00 -4.40
CA ASP A 56 11.91 -5.94 -3.56
C ASP A 56 11.56 -4.68 -4.37
N THR A 57 10.29 -4.31 -4.33
CA THR A 57 9.79 -2.99 -4.75
C THR A 57 9.47 -2.15 -3.52
N VAL A 58 10.19 -1.04 -3.33
CA VAL A 58 10.01 -0.15 -2.18
C VAL A 58 9.25 1.11 -2.58
N THR A 59 8.03 1.28 -2.08
CA THR A 59 7.25 2.51 -2.19
C THR A 59 7.45 3.37 -0.94
N ARG A 60 7.83 4.64 -1.12
CA ARG A 60 7.95 5.63 -0.03
C ARG A 60 7.05 6.82 -0.30
N LEU A 61 6.13 7.09 0.63
CA LEU A 61 5.33 8.29 0.62
C LEU A 61 6.18 9.47 1.12
N ARG A 62 6.10 10.60 0.40
CA ARG A 62 6.77 11.85 0.81
C ARG A 62 5.84 12.74 1.62
N GLU A 63 4.60 12.85 1.15
CA GLU A 63 3.58 13.71 1.72
C GLU A 63 2.20 13.07 1.51
N VAL A 64 1.34 13.22 2.52
CA VAL A 64 -0.05 12.76 2.50
C VAL A 64 -0.86 13.82 3.23
N LYS A 65 -2.07 14.09 2.73
CA LYS A 65 -3.03 15.00 3.37
C LYS A 65 -4.44 14.46 3.15
N PHE A 66 -5.26 14.47 4.20
CA PHE A 66 -6.67 14.09 4.11
C PHE A 66 -7.56 15.32 3.89
N ASP A 67 -8.78 15.07 3.40
CA ASP A 67 -9.85 16.07 3.23
C ASP A 67 -9.48 17.31 2.41
N VAL A 68 -8.52 17.18 1.50
CA VAL A 68 -8.20 18.22 0.53
C VAL A 68 -9.31 18.28 -0.52
N ALA A 69 -9.72 19.49 -0.90
CA ALA A 69 -10.66 19.69 -1.99
C ALA A 69 -10.07 19.18 -3.32
N VAL A 70 -10.63 18.09 -3.86
CA VAL A 70 -10.28 17.56 -5.18
C VAL A 70 -11.40 17.90 -6.17
N PRO A 71 -11.10 18.60 -7.28
CA PRO A 71 -12.11 18.93 -8.28
C PRO A 71 -12.79 17.68 -8.84
N ALA A 72 -14.12 17.69 -9.02
CA ALA A 72 -14.86 16.54 -9.56
C ALA A 72 -14.35 16.08 -10.95
N GLY A 73 -13.75 17.00 -11.71
CA GLY A 73 -13.10 16.69 -12.99
C GLY A 73 -11.86 15.80 -12.88
N ALA A 74 -11.19 15.76 -11.72
CA ALA A 74 -9.95 14.99 -11.53
C ALA A 74 -10.15 13.47 -11.70
N PHE A 75 -11.37 12.99 -11.48
CA PHE A 75 -11.74 11.58 -11.61
C PHE A 75 -12.41 11.24 -12.94
N ARG A 76 -12.59 12.22 -13.84
CA ARG A 76 -13.14 11.96 -15.17
C ARG A 76 -12.13 11.18 -16.01
N ARG A 77 -12.62 10.25 -16.82
CA ARG A 77 -11.83 9.56 -17.83
C ARG A 77 -11.18 10.61 -18.73
N GLN A 78 -9.85 10.62 -18.77
CA GLN A 78 -9.11 11.44 -19.70
C GLN A 78 -9.25 10.80 -21.09
N THR A 79 -10.00 11.46 -21.98
CA THR A 79 -9.96 11.14 -23.41
C THR A 79 -8.70 11.77 -23.98
N LYS A 80 -7.90 10.94 -24.66
CA LYS A 80 -6.76 11.39 -25.46
C LYS A 80 -7.24 12.08 -26.72
#